data_AF-A0A2H6IEI7-F1
#
_entry.id   AF-A0A2H6IEI7-F1
#
_cell.length_a   1.000
_cell.length_b   1.000
_cell.length_c   1.000
_cell.angle_alpha   90.00
_cell.angle_beta   90.00
_cell.angle_gamma   90.00
#
_symmetry.space_group_name_H-M   'P 1'
#
loop_
_entity.id
_entity.type
_entity.pdbx_description
1 polymer ?
#
loop_
_entity_poly.entity_id
_entity_poly.type
_entity_poly.pdbx_seq_one_letter_code
_entity_poly.pdbx_strand_id
1 'polypeptide(L)'
;MKKALASEVVAVSNGLELVSEYSKLLSADIQFRFAIIDLNMPVMDGLTAARTLRTLEEKKKKKKVPILFFSGIKADKGLKRQMELLAPANYVNKGADPDTKVLVRRVEGLLNFISQHYQSV
;
A
#
# COMPACT_ATOMS: atom_id res chain seq x y z
N MET A 1 23.54 7.34 2.73
CA MET A 1 22.78 8.43 2.07
C MET A 1 21.34 8.40 2.57
N LYS A 2 20.81 9.52 3.10
CA LYS A 2 19.37 9.64 3.38
C LYS A 2 18.64 9.70 2.03
N LYS A 3 17.97 8.61 1.63
CA LYS A 3 17.06 8.63 0.48
C LYS A 3 15.73 9.21 0.97
N ALA A 4 15.36 10.41 0.53
CA ALA A 4 14.01 10.92 0.75
C ALA A 4 13.04 10.11 -0.12
N LEU A 5 12.10 9.39 0.51
CA LEU A 5 11.16 8.49 -0.17
C LEU A 5 9.82 9.17 -0.50
N ALA A 6 9.38 10.07 0.38
CA ALA A 6 8.18 10.86 0.23
C ALA A 6 8.39 12.23 0.88
N SER A 7 7.81 13.27 0.28
CA SER A 7 7.76 14.63 0.85
C SER A 7 6.62 14.78 1.85
N GLU A 8 5.58 13.96 1.72
CA GLU A 8 4.37 14.00 2.53
C GLU A 8 3.89 12.58 2.81
N VAL A 9 3.34 12.36 4.01
CA VAL A 9 2.78 11.08 4.44
C VAL A 9 1.43 11.33 5.07
N VAL A 10 0.40 10.68 4.53
CA VAL A 10 -0.95 10.67 5.11
C VAL A 10 -1.15 9.33 5.80
N ALA A 11 -1.34 9.36 7.13
CA ALA A 11 -1.59 8.17 7.93
C ALA A 11 -3.09 8.03 8.22
N VAL A 12 -3.60 6.80 8.08
CA VAL A 12 -5.00 6.43 8.34
C VAL A 12 -5.04 5.15 9.16
N SER A 13 -6.09 4.96 9.96
CA SER A 13 -6.14 3.90 10.97
C SER A 13 -6.91 2.64 10.52
N ASN A 14 -7.65 2.72 9.41
CA ASN A 14 -8.44 1.61 8.87
C ASN A 14 -8.76 1.80 7.37
N GLY A 15 -9.33 0.76 6.74
CA GLY A 15 -9.68 0.78 5.32
C GLY A 15 -10.74 1.81 4.94
N LEU A 16 -11.68 2.15 5.84
CA LEU A 16 -12.72 3.13 5.56
C LEU A 16 -12.15 4.56 5.53
N GLU A 17 -11.29 4.89 6.49
CA GLU A 17 -10.53 6.16 6.49
C GLU A 17 -9.65 6.27 5.25
N LEU A 18 -8.97 5.18 4.86
CA LEU A 18 -8.17 5.13 3.64
C LEU A 18 -9.01 5.49 2.41
N VAL A 19 -10.17 4.85 2.24
CA VAL A 19 -11.06 5.10 1.10
C VAL A 19 -11.58 6.53 1.11
N SER A 20 -11.98 7.04 2.28
CA SER A 20 -12.51 8.39 2.43
C SER A 20 -11.46 9.44 2.06
N GLU A 21 -10.26 9.32 2.64
CA GLU A 21 -9.18 10.29 2.43
C GLU A 21 -8.62 10.22 1.00
N TYR A 22 -8.44 9.01 0.46
CA TYR A 22 -8.04 8.82 -0.93
C TYR A 22 -9.07 9.44 -1.88
N SER A 23 -10.37 9.26 -1.63
CA SER A 23 -11.43 9.85 -2.48
C SER A 23 -11.39 11.37 -2.49
N LYS A 24 -11.19 12.01 -1.32
CA LYS A 24 -11.04 13.47 -1.21
C LYS A 24 -9.84 13.97 -2.01
N LEU A 25 -8.68 13.38 -1.79
CA LEU A 25 -7.43 13.79 -2.41
C LEU A 25 -7.46 13.56 -3.93
N LEU A 26 -8.08 12.46 -4.38
CA LEU A 26 -8.32 12.18 -5.79
C LEU A 26 -9.29 13.21 -6.43
N SER A 27 -10.26 13.75 -5.68
CA SER A 27 -11.14 14.84 -6.14
C SER A 27 -10.40 16.18 -6.23
N ALA A 28 -9.42 16.41 -5.36
CA ALA A 28 -8.55 17.58 -5.38
C ALA A 28 -7.40 17.48 -6.40
N ASP A 29 -7.40 16.43 -7.24
CA ASP A 29 -6.36 16.10 -8.21
C ASP A 29 -4.95 15.93 -7.62
N ILE A 30 -4.87 15.57 -6.35
CA ILE A 30 -3.60 15.25 -5.68
C ILE A 30 -3.24 13.81 -6.03
N GLN A 31 -2.05 13.63 -6.62
CA GLN A 31 -1.56 12.32 -7.04
C GLN A 31 -0.68 11.68 -5.98
N PHE A 32 -0.97 10.42 -5.64
CA PHE A 32 -0.14 9.60 -4.78
C PHE A 32 0.87 8.80 -5.60
N ARG A 33 2.08 8.67 -5.06
CA ARG A 33 3.13 7.85 -5.67
C ARG A 33 2.99 6.37 -5.33
N PHE A 34 2.50 6.05 -4.15
CA PHE A 34 2.22 4.68 -3.69
C PHE A 34 1.31 4.71 -2.45
N ALA A 35 0.71 3.58 -2.12
CA ALA A 35 -0.01 3.34 -0.87
C ALA A 35 0.56 2.10 -0.18
N ILE A 36 0.76 2.15 1.15
CA ILE A 36 1.13 0.99 1.96
C ILE A 36 -0.10 0.58 2.77
N ILE A 37 -0.56 -0.66 2.63
CA ILE A 37 -1.84 -1.11 3.20
C ILE A 37 -1.62 -2.41 3.98
N ASP A 38 -2.08 -2.49 5.23
CA ASP A 38 -2.19 -3.77 5.94
C ASP A 38 -3.45 -4.52 5.49
N LEU A 39 -3.37 -5.84 5.35
CA LEU A 39 -4.52 -6.68 5.04
C LEU A 39 -5.49 -6.76 6.22
N ASN A 40 -4.96 -6.91 7.44
CA ASN A 40 -5.79 -6.94 8.65
C ASN A 40 -5.91 -5.53 9.24
N MET A 41 -7.09 -4.94 9.07
CA MET A 41 -7.46 -3.67 9.68
C MET A 41 -8.87 -3.80 10.28
N PRO A 42 -9.19 -3.07 11.36
CA PRO A 42 -10.56 -2.99 11.87
C PRO A 42 -11.47 -2.27 10.87
N VAL A 43 -12.79 -2.41 11.02
CA VAL A 43 -13.85 -1.75 10.22
C VAL A 43 -13.91 -2.20 8.75
N MET A 44 -12.82 -2.05 8.01
CA MET A 44 -12.67 -2.48 6.61
C MET A 44 -11.25 -3.01 6.41
N ASP A 45 -11.16 -4.23 5.89
CA ASP A 45 -9.89 -4.88 5.62
C ASP A 45 -9.16 -4.23 4.42
N GLY A 46 -7.84 -4.43 4.35
CA GLY A 46 -7.01 -3.80 3.34
C GLY A 46 -7.27 -4.27 1.91
N LEU A 47 -7.72 -5.52 1.73
CA LEU A 47 -8.03 -6.04 0.40
C LEU A 47 -9.31 -5.41 -0.14
N THR A 48 -10.34 -5.29 0.69
CA THR A 48 -11.57 -4.56 0.37
C THR A 48 -11.27 -3.10 0.08
N ALA A 49 -10.49 -2.42 0.93
CA ALA A 49 -10.10 -1.03 0.69
C ALA A 49 -9.37 -0.85 -0.65
N ALA A 50 -8.41 -1.73 -0.95
CA ALA A 50 -7.67 -1.70 -2.22
C ALA A 50 -8.58 -1.91 -3.44
N ARG A 51 -9.58 -2.80 -3.35
CA ARG A 51 -10.60 -2.96 -4.42
C ARG A 51 -11.39 -1.67 -4.62
N THR A 52 -11.82 -1.04 -3.54
CA THR A 52 -12.55 0.23 -3.60
C THR A 52 -11.70 1.35 -4.21
N LEU A 53 -10.41 1.43 -3.86
CA LEU A 53 -9.46 2.35 -4.51
C LEU A 53 -9.44 2.16 -6.02
N ARG A 54 -9.35 0.91 -6.53
CA ARG A 54 -9.38 0.63 -7.97
C ARG A 54 -10.66 1.11 -8.65
N THR A 55 -11.81 0.88 -8.02
CA THR A 55 -13.10 1.37 -8.53
C THR A 55 -13.15 2.90 -8.57
N LEU A 56 -12.63 3.59 -7.55
CA LEU A 56 -12.57 5.06 -7.52
C LEU A 56 -11.66 5.62 -8.62
N GLU A 57 -10.50 5.01 -8.82
CA GLU A 57 -9.55 5.41 -9.87
C GLU A 57 -10.16 5.24 -11.26
N GLU A 58 -10.80 4.11 -11.52
CA GLU A 58 -11.48 3.82 -12.79
C GLU A 58 -12.61 4.81 -13.04
N LYS A 59 -13.49 5.03 -12.05
CA LYS A 59 -14.62 5.97 -12.16
C LYS A 59 -14.16 7.39 -12.46
N LYS A 60 -13.05 7.83 -11.87
CA LYS A 60 -12.49 9.17 -12.10
C LYS A 60 -11.47 9.22 -13.25
N LYS A 61 -11.28 8.12 -14.00
CA LYS A 61 -10.29 7.99 -15.09
C LYS A 61 -8.88 8.40 -14.66
N LYS A 62 -8.49 8.07 -13.43
CA LYS A 62 -7.16 8.35 -12.87
C LYS A 62 -6.25 7.14 -13.01
N LYS A 63 -4.94 7.39 -13.07
CA LYS A 63 -3.95 6.30 -13.07
C LYS A 63 -4.03 5.55 -11.74
N LYS A 64 -3.85 4.24 -11.82
CA LYS A 64 -3.84 3.35 -10.66
C LYS A 64 -2.62 3.65 -9.78
N VAL A 65 -2.83 3.97 -8.49
CA VAL A 65 -1.74 4.12 -7.53
C VAL A 65 -1.08 2.77 -7.28
N PRO A 66 0.25 2.66 -7.25
CA PRO A 66 0.91 1.45 -6.80
C PRO A 66 0.55 1.12 -5.36
N ILE A 67 0.12 -0.12 -5.10
CA ILE A 67 -0.22 -0.60 -3.77
C ILE A 67 0.86 -1.56 -3.27
N LEU A 68 1.30 -1.36 -2.04
CA LEU A 68 2.20 -2.24 -1.33
C LEU A 68 1.48 -2.80 -0.11
N PHE A 69 0.98 -4.02 -0.25
CA PHE A 69 0.42 -4.76 0.87
C PHE A 69 1.54 -5.14 1.82
N PHE A 70 1.49 -4.62 3.04
CA PHE A 70 2.44 -4.94 4.09
C PHE A 70 1.66 -5.52 5.26
N SER A 71 1.68 -6.84 5.42
CA SER A 71 0.85 -7.52 6.42
C SER A 71 1.57 -8.64 7.17
N GLY A 72 1.19 -8.85 8.43
CA GLY A 72 1.66 -9.97 9.26
C GLY A 72 1.18 -11.33 8.76
N ILE A 73 0.00 -11.38 8.12
CA ILE A 73 -0.51 -12.61 7.51
C ILE A 73 0.42 -13.05 6.40
N LYS A 74 0.83 -14.32 6.39
CA LYS A 74 1.48 -14.95 5.23
C LYS A 74 0.43 -15.22 4.16
N ALA A 75 0.52 -14.52 3.04
CA ALA A 75 -0.43 -14.70 1.94
C ALA A 75 -0.22 -16.06 1.27
N ASP A 76 -1.30 -16.84 1.19
CA ASP A 76 -1.35 -18.06 0.39
C ASP A 76 -1.44 -17.74 -1.12
N LYS A 77 -1.54 -18.78 -1.95
CA LYS A 77 -1.65 -18.62 -3.41
C LYS A 77 -2.93 -17.86 -3.82
N GLY A 78 -4.05 -18.09 -3.13
CA GLY A 78 -5.32 -17.45 -3.45
C GLY A 78 -5.30 -15.96 -3.14
N LEU A 79 -4.81 -15.59 -1.97
CA LEU A 79 -4.69 -14.21 -1.54
C LEU A 79 -3.68 -13.44 -2.40
N LYS A 80 -2.55 -14.06 -2.76
CA LYS A 80 -1.61 -13.49 -3.74
C LYS A 80 -2.28 -13.22 -5.08
N ARG A 81 -3.06 -14.17 -5.60
CA ARG A 81 -3.80 -13.99 -6.85
C ARG A 81 -4.80 -12.85 -6.78
N GLN A 82 -5.48 -12.70 -5.65
CA GLN A 82 -6.39 -11.58 -5.43
C GLN A 82 -5.66 -10.24 -5.45
N MET A 83 -4.47 -10.15 -4.85
CA MET A 83 -3.65 -8.94 -4.87
C MET A 83 -3.09 -8.65 -6.29
N GLU A 84 -2.69 -9.66 -7.05
CA GLU A 84 -2.23 -9.51 -8.44
C GLU A 84 -3.29 -8.87 -9.35
N LEU A 85 -4.57 -9.23 -9.17
CA LEU A 85 -5.68 -8.61 -9.90
C LEU A 85 -5.84 -7.11 -9.61
N LEU A 86 -5.22 -6.61 -8.55
CA LEU A 86 -5.21 -5.20 -8.16
C LEU A 86 -3.96 -4.47 -8.67
N ALA A 87 -3.24 -5.04 -9.64
CA ALA A 87 -2.03 -4.44 -10.20
C ALA A 87 -2.22 -2.97 -10.63
N PRO A 88 -1.19 -2.10 -10.44
CA PRO A 88 0.12 -2.39 -9.85
C PRO A 88 0.05 -2.58 -8.33
N ALA A 89 0.36 -3.80 -7.87
CA ALA A 89 0.23 -4.19 -6.48
C ALA A 89 1.29 -5.24 -6.13
N ASN A 90 1.93 -5.06 -4.98
CA ASN A 90 2.95 -5.95 -4.45
C ASN A 90 2.65 -6.30 -3.01
N TYR A 91 3.22 -7.41 -2.54
CA TYR A 91 3.01 -7.90 -1.19
C TYR A 91 4.34 -8.19 -0.51
N VAL A 92 4.47 -7.69 0.71
CA VAL A 92 5.59 -7.94 1.61
C VAL A 92 5.02 -8.44 2.93
N ASN A 93 5.49 -9.61 3.37
CA ASN A 93 5.13 -10.12 4.68
C ASN A 93 5.89 -9.31 5.75
N LYS A 94 5.16 -8.75 6.73
CA LYS A 94 5.75 -8.08 7.90
C LYS A 94 6.62 -9.02 8.71
N GLY A 95 6.39 -10.33 8.62
CA GLY A 95 6.96 -11.39 9.44
C GLY A 95 6.52 -11.31 10.90
N ALA A 96 6.59 -12.43 11.61
CA ALA A 96 6.18 -12.54 13.00
C ALA A 96 7.36 -12.51 13.99
N ASP A 97 8.59 -12.44 13.49
CA ASP A 97 9.79 -12.49 14.33
C ASP A 97 9.93 -11.20 15.16
N PRO A 98 9.98 -11.30 16.50
CA PRO A 98 10.08 -10.16 17.41
C PRO A 98 11.47 -9.50 17.41
N ASP A 99 12.49 -10.10 16.78
CA ASP A 99 13.82 -9.51 16.69
C ASP A 99 13.78 -8.20 15.86
N THR A 100 14.11 -7.10 16.54
CA THR A 100 14.16 -5.75 15.99
C THR A 100 15.12 -5.64 14.80
N LYS A 101 16.23 -6.39 14.76
CA LYS A 101 17.17 -6.40 13.63
C LYS A 101 16.53 -6.98 12.38
N VAL A 102 15.71 -8.02 12.54
CA VAL A 102 14.99 -8.66 11.43
C VAL A 102 13.88 -7.73 10.93
N LEU A 103 13.24 -6.95 11.82
CA LEU A 103 12.27 -5.92 11.42
C LEU A 103 12.95 -4.81 10.61
N VAL A 104 14.10 -4.30 11.06
CA VAL A 104 14.86 -3.27 10.32
C VAL A 104 15.19 -3.75 8.91
N ARG A 105 15.69 -4.98 8.75
CA ARG A 105 15.98 -5.55 7.41
C ARG A 105 14.73 -5.64 6.53
N ARG A 106 13.57 -5.98 7.09
CA ARG A 106 12.30 -6.05 6.35
C ARG A 106 11.84 -4.67 5.91
N VAL A 107 11.96 -3.67 6.79
CA VAL A 107 11.68 -2.27 6.46
C VAL A 107 12.66 -1.76 5.41
N GLU A 108 13.96 -2.00 5.54
CA GLU A 108 14.96 -1.64 4.52
C GLU A 108 14.65 -2.29 3.17
N GLY A 109 14.24 -3.56 3.16
CA GLY A 109 13.75 -4.25 1.96
C GLY A 109 12.53 -3.56 1.34
N LEU A 110 11.57 -3.14 2.17
CA LEU A 110 10.39 -2.37 1.74
C LEU A 110 10.78 -1.02 1.12
N LEU A 111 11.67 -0.28 1.80
CA LEU A 111 12.13 1.03 1.35
C LEU A 111 12.94 0.92 0.05
N ASN A 112 13.77 -0.12 -0.08
CA ASN A 112 14.51 -0.40 -1.31
C ASN A 112 13.57 -0.80 -2.45
N PHE A 113 12.55 -1.62 -2.17
CA PHE A 113 11.54 -1.99 -3.15
C PHE A 113 10.81 -0.75 -3.68
N ILE A 114 10.36 0.14 -2.78
CA ILE A 114 9.72 1.42 -3.14
C ILE A 114 10.68 2.29 -3.95
N SER A 115 11.95 2.39 -3.52
CA SER A 115 12.98 3.16 -4.23
C SER A 115 13.21 2.65 -5.65
N GLN A 116 13.24 1.33 -5.86
CA GLN A 116 13.49 0.76 -7.19
C GLN A 116 12.27 0.81 -8.12
N HIS A 117 11.06 0.67 -7.59
CA HIS A 117 9.85 0.51 -8.42
C HIS A 117 9.03 1.79 -8.56
N TYR A 118 9.14 2.72 -7.61
CA TYR A 118 8.26 3.89 -7.52
C TYR A 118 8.99 5.23 -7.41
N GLN A 119 10.32 5.23 -7.22
CA GLN A 119 11.16 6.42 -7.49
C GLN A 119 11.65 6.38 -8.94
N SER A 120 10.78 6.77 -9.87
CA SER A 120 11.24 7.44 -11.08
C SER A 120 11.58 8.89 -10.72
N VAL A 121 12.78 9.30 -11.19
CA VAL A 121 13.42 10.62 -11.16
C VAL A 121 12.43 11.78 -11.24
#